data_AF-A0A7K0ZUR3-F1
#
_entry.id   AF-A0A7K0ZUR3-F1
#
_cell.length_a   1.000
_cell.length_b   1.000
_cell.length_c   1.000
_cell.angle_alpha   90.00
_cell.angle_beta   90.00
_cell.angle_gamma   90.00
#
_symmetry.space_group_name_H-M   'P 1'
#
loop_
_entity.id
_entity.type
_entity.pdbx_description
1 polymer ?
#
loop_
_entity_poly.entity_id
_entity_poly.type
_entity_poly.pdbx_seq_one_letter_code
_entity_poly.pdbx_strand_id
1 'polypeptide(L)' 'MGVSNPWTLVFVAGLIVSVFLHEVGHFVTARKCGMKVTQFYMGFGPRVWSAKRGELEYGLRAFPLGAFVRIVGMNNL' A
#
# COMPACT_ATOMS: atom_id res chain seq x y z
N MET A 1 19.99 -22.79 5.30
CA MET A 1 20.50 -21.41 5.13
C MET A 1 19.32 -20.45 5.15
N GLY A 2 19.26 -19.50 6.09
CA GLY A 2 18.51 -18.25 5.88
C GLY A 2 17.48 -17.79 6.92
N VAL A 3 17.04 -18.60 7.89
CA VAL A 3 15.93 -18.21 8.82
C VAL A 3 16.25 -18.29 10.31
N SER A 4 17.45 -18.74 10.70
CA SER A 4 17.82 -18.91 12.11
C SER A 4 18.41 -17.67 12.78
N ASN A 5 18.58 -16.55 12.06
CA ASN A 5 19.15 -15.32 12.61
C ASN A 5 18.05 -14.25 12.78
N PRO A 6 17.76 -13.80 14.01
CA PRO A 6 16.67 -12.83 14.27
C PRO A 6 16.86 -11.54 13.49
N TRP A 7 18.10 -11.15 13.21
CA TRP A 7 18.45 -9.98 12.39
C TRP A 7 17.93 -10.06 10.95
N THR A 8 17.87 -11.24 10.35
CA THR A 8 17.35 -11.41 8.99
C THR A 8 15.86 -11.12 8.94
N LEU A 9 15.10 -11.54 9.95
CA LEU A 9 13.68 -11.22 10.06
C LEU A 9 13.45 -9.71 10.26
N VAL A 10 14.25 -9.07 11.10
CA VAL A 10 14.20 -7.62 11.31
C VAL A 10 14.52 -6.86 10.02
N PHE A 11 15.53 -7.30 9.26
CA PHE A 11 15.89 -6.69 7.99
C PHE A 11 14.77 -6.84 6.94
N VAL A 12 14.21 -8.04 6.80
CA VAL A 12 13.09 -8.30 5.88
C VAL A 12 11.86 -7.50 6.28
N ALA A 13 11.52 -7.43 7.57
CA ALA A 13 10.43 -6.60 8.07
C ALA A 13 10.69 -5.11 7.82
N GLY A 14 11.92 -4.64 8.00
CA GLY A 14 12.33 -3.27 7.70
C GLY A 14 12.17 -2.91 6.22
N LEU A 15 12.56 -3.81 5.31
CA LEU A 15 12.35 -3.63 3.87
C LEU A 15 10.85 -3.54 3.51
N ILE A 16 10.04 -4.41 4.10
CA ILE A 16 8.58 -4.39 3.94
C ILE A 16 8.01 -3.04 4.37
N VAL A 17 8.42 -2.53 5.54
CA VAL A 17 7.97 -1.23 6.07
C VAL A 17 8.47 -0.07 5.20
N SER A 18 9.70 -0.15 4.67
CA SER A 18 10.26 0.90 3.80
C SER A 18 9.49 1.02 2.48
N VAL A 19 9.20 -0.11 1.83
CA VAL A 19 8.40 -0.15 0.58
C VAL A 19 6.99 0.37 0.85
N PHE A 20 6.41 -0.04 1.98
CA PHE A 20 5.12 0.46 2.43
C PHE A 20 5.13 1.98 2.57
N LEU A 21 6.10 2.56 3.29
CA LEU A 21 6.22 4.00 3.47
C LEU A 21 6.41 4.75 2.14
N HIS A 22 7.19 4.18 1.21
CA HIS A 22 7.41 4.76 -0.11
C HIS A 22 6.10 4.95 -0.88
N GLU A 23 5.23 3.93 -0.87
CA GLU A 23 3.94 3.97 -1.56
C GLU A 23 2.88 4.80 -0.83
N VAL A 24 2.90 4.83 0.52
CA VAL A 24 2.15 5.84 1.28
C VAL A 24 2.57 7.25 0.85
N GLY A 25 3.86 7.48 0.63
CA GLY A 25 4.39 8.76 0.16
C GLY A 25 3.77 9.19 -1.17
N HIS A 26 3.68 8.28 -2.14
CA HIS A 26 3.00 8.53 -3.42
C HIS A 26 1.51 8.84 -3.23
N PHE A 27 0.81 8.07 -2.41
CA PHE A 27 -0.61 8.29 -2.11
C PHE A 27 -0.87 9.65 -1.44
N VAL A 28 -0.08 10.00 -0.43
CA VAL A 28 -0.18 11.27 0.28
C VAL A 28 0.13 12.44 -0.66
N THR A 29 1.12 12.30 -1.53
CA THR A 29 1.47 13.32 -2.52
C THR A 29 0.37 13.50 -3.55
N ALA A 30 -0.19 12.41 -4.09
CA ALA A 30 -1.33 12.46 -5.02
C ALA A 30 -2.54 13.16 -4.38
N ARG A 31 -2.85 12.83 -3.12
CA ARG A 31 -3.95 13.47 -2.38
C ARG A 31 -3.68 14.96 -2.12
N LYS A 32 -2.44 15.33 -1.77
CA LYS A 32 -2.03 16.73 -1.60
C LYS A 32 -2.06 17.52 -2.91
N CYS A 33 -1.81 16.86 -4.04
CA CYS A 33 -1.88 17.46 -5.38
C CYS A 33 -3.33 17.60 -5.90
N GLY A 34 -4.34 17.26 -5.08
CA GLY A 34 -5.75 17.35 -5.47
C GLY A 34 -6.25 16.19 -6.34
N MET A 35 -5.47 15.13 -6.51
CA MET A 35 -5.95 13.94 -7.23
C MET A 35 -6.95 13.18 -6.35
N LYS A 36 -8.13 12.90 -6.90
CA LYS A 36 -9.15 12.10 -6.21
C LYS A 36 -8.76 10.63 -6.20
N VAL A 37 -8.09 10.21 -5.15
CA VAL A 37 -7.85 8.78 -4.91
C VAL A 37 -9.10 8.17 -4.31
N THR A 38 -9.61 7.07 -4.88
CA THR A 38 -10.79 6.36 -4.34
C THR A 38 -10.47 5.02 -3.75
N GLN A 39 -9.36 4.38 -4.14
CA GLN A 39 -8.95 3.11 -3.53
C GLN A 39 -7.44 3.11 -3.29
N PHE A 40 -7.05 2.74 -2.08
CA PHE A 40 -5.66 2.56 -1.67
C PHE A 40 -5.55 1.18 -1.02
N TYR A 41 -5.04 0.21 -1.78
CA TYR A 41 -4.80 -1.14 -1.30
C TYR A 41 -3.31 -1.34 -1.11
N MET A 42 -2.92 -1.81 0.06
CA MET A 42 -1.55 -2.09 0.39
C MET A 42 -1.30 -3.59 0.28
N GLY A 43 -0.38 -3.99 -0.58
CA GLY A 43 -0.06 -5.37 -0.83
C GLY A 43 -0.69 -5.97 -2.09
N PHE A 44 -0.29 -7.20 -2.37
CA PHE A 44 -0.85 -8.11 -3.35
C PHE A 44 -1.45 -9.36 -2.67
N GLY A 45 -2.29 -10.09 -3.41
CA GLY A 45 -2.93 -11.32 -2.93
C GLY A 45 -4.24 -11.10 -2.17
N PRO A 46 -4.66 -12.06 -1.32
CA PRO A 46 -6.00 -12.06 -0.73
C PRO A 46 -6.18 -10.83 0.16
N ARG A 47 -7.37 -10.22 0.06
CA ARG A 47 -7.78 -9.08 0.89
C ARG A 47 -7.84 -9.54 2.34
N VAL A 48 -6.90 -9.08 3.15
CA VAL A 48 -6.88 -9.34 4.61
C VAL A 48 -7.82 -8.38 5.30
N TRP A 49 -7.83 -7.13 4.85
CA TRP A 49 -8.62 -6.09 5.47
C TRP A 49 -9.02 -5.01 4.46
N SER A 50 -10.18 -4.41 4.65
CA SER A 50 -10.63 -3.26 3.88
C SER A 50 -11.53 -2.40 4.76
N ALA A 51 -11.23 -1.11 4.84
CA ALA A 51 -12.06 -0.10 5.48
C ALA A 51 -12.34 1.04 4.51
N LYS A 52 -13.62 1.34 4.34
CA LYS A 52 -14.07 2.49 3.57
C LYS A 52 -14.21 3.70 4.48
N ARG A 53 -13.51 4.79 4.17
CA ARG A 53 -13.63 6.07 4.86
C ARG A 53 -14.02 7.15 3.86
N GLY A 54 -15.32 7.44 3.77
CA GLY A 54 -15.89 8.39 2.81
C GLY A 54 -15.80 7.86 1.37
N GLU A 55 -15.14 8.61 0.48
CA GLU A 55 -14.87 8.22 -0.91
C GLU A 55 -13.62 7.36 -1.08
N LEU A 56 -12.86 7.12 0.00
CA LEU A 56 -11.56 6.45 -0.03
C LEU A 56 -11.63 5.09 0.66
N GLU A 57 -11.44 4.03 -0.11
CA GLU A 57 -11.31 2.66 0.39
C GLU A 57 -9.85 2.36 0.67
N TYR A 58 -9.50 2.17 1.94
CA TYR A 58 -8.20 1.70 2.36
C TYR A 58 -8.27 0.19 2.56
N GLY A 59 -7.31 -0.57 2.07
CA GLY A 59 -7.27 -2.00 2.33
C GLY A 59 -5.86 -2.53 2.47
N LEU A 60 -5.74 -3.66 3.16
CA LEU A 60 -4.51 -4.43 3.26
C LEU A 60 -4.72 -5.80 2.61
N ARG A 61 -3.72 -6.24 1.85
CA ARG A 61 -3.62 -7.57 1.26
C ARG A 61 -2.48 -8.33 1.90
N ALA A 62 -2.55 -9.65 1.85
CA ALA A 62 -1.70 -10.53 2.64
C ALA A 62 -0.20 -10.40 2.34
N PHE A 63 0.16 -10.05 1.11
CA PHE A 63 1.56 -9.87 0.73
C PHE A 63 1.90 -8.40 0.62
N PRO A 64 2.80 -7.84 1.44
CA PRO A 64 3.15 -6.42 1.40
C PRO A 64 4.10 -6.06 0.23
N LEU A 65 4.11 -6.86 -0.84
CA LEU A 65 5.00 -6.71 -2.00
C LEU A 65 4.48 -5.65 -3.00
N GLY A 66 4.18 -4.44 -2.52
CA GLY A 66 3.73 -3.29 -3.31
C GLY A 66 2.27 -2.90 -3.03
N ALA A 67 1.77 -1.80 -3.60
CA ALA A 67 0.46 -1.22 -3.32
C ALA A 67 -0.25 -0.84 -4.62
N PHE A 68 -1.56 -0.80 -4.54
CA PHE A 68 -2.46 -0.46 -5.62
C PHE A 68 -3.23 0.81 -5.26
N VAL A 69 -2.99 1.87 -6.02
CA VAL A 69 -3.67 3.16 -5.86
C VAL A 69 -4.58 3.38 -7.05
N ARG A 70 -5.89 3.46 -6.80
CA ARG A 70 -6.88 3.81 -7.83
C ARG A 70 -7.24 5.28 -7.70
N ILE A 71 -6.92 6.03 -8.75
CA ILE A 71 -7.23 7.44 -8.86
C ILE A 71 -8.42 7.60 -9.81
N VAL A 72 -9.49 8.26 -9.35
CA VAL A 72 -10.63 8.65 -10.18
C VAL A 72 -10.25 9.88 -10.99
N GLY A 73 -10.47 9.81 -12.30
CA GLY A 73 -10.14 10.88 -13.25
C GLY A 73 -9.32 10.43 -14.46
N MET A 74 -8.80 9.20 -14.48
CA MET A 74 -8.04 8.67 -15.64
C MET A 74 -8.89 8.03 -16.75
N ASN A 75 -10.21 7.96 -16.62
CA ASN A 75 -11.10 7.57 -17.72
C ASN A 75 -12.24 8.57 -17.82
N ASN A 76 -12.07 9.56 -18.69
CA ASN A 76 -13.18 10.27 -19.32
C ASN A 76 -12.93 10.35 -20.83
N LEU A 77 -12.87 9.18 -21.46
CA LEU A 77 -12.96 8.98 -22.91
C LEU A 77 -13.86 7.77 -23.16
#